data_AF-A0A935RND0-F1
#
_entry.id   AF-A0A935RND0-F1
#
_cell.length_a   1.000
_cell.length_b   1.000
_cell.length_c   1.000
_cell.angle_alpha   90.00
_cell.angle_beta   90.00
_cell.angle_gamma   90.00
#
_symmetry.space_group_name_H-M   'P 1'
#
loop_
_entity.id
_entity.type
_entity.pdbx_description
1 polymer ?
#
loop_
_entity_poly.entity_id
_entity_poly.type
_entity_poly.pdbx_seq_one_letter_code
_entity_poly.pdbx_strand_id
1 'polypeptide(L)'
;MRSATTALMIAAMLALVPATTALAHGVRTEVAVGAMTVATFTHEDGSPMAGVPFTVTTPLGTEAFLTGNTDVHGRVVFLPDRAGAWKVRVAGADGHGAVVTIDVDSTAISMASQSATVYEHEHSQVDEPTAAHDHAHDHAVAGEHDHDHEPAADAPAPVKAGANKRMGGVAAGVGVLVVVFGLVFIMLRRRAG
;
A
#
# COMPACT_ATOMS: atom_id res chain seq x y z
N MET A 1 5.48 -47.69 23.59
CA MET A 1 6.17 -46.64 24.39
C MET A 1 6.67 -45.45 23.56
N ARG A 2 7.13 -45.63 22.30
CA ARG A 2 7.62 -44.51 21.44
C ARG A 2 6.56 -43.48 21.04
N SER A 3 5.29 -43.87 20.96
CA SER A 3 4.17 -42.97 20.62
C SER A 3 3.82 -41.97 21.73
N ALA A 4 3.97 -42.36 22.99
CA ALA A 4 3.68 -41.49 24.15
C ALA A 4 4.69 -40.33 24.28
N THR A 5 5.96 -40.60 23.96
CA THR A 5 7.02 -39.59 23.93
C THR A 5 6.81 -38.55 22.82
N THR A 6 6.34 -38.97 21.64
CA THR A 6 6.05 -38.04 20.54
C THR A 6 4.89 -37.11 20.87
N ALA A 7 3.83 -37.65 21.48
CA ALA A 7 2.68 -36.84 21.92
C ALA A 7 3.08 -35.80 22.97
N LEU A 8 3.92 -36.17 23.94
CA LEU A 8 4.41 -35.27 24.97
C LEU A 8 5.29 -34.14 24.39
N MET A 9 6.13 -34.45 23.41
CA MET A 9 6.99 -33.46 22.75
C MET A 9 6.18 -32.46 21.91
N ILE A 10 5.13 -32.94 21.23
CA ILE A 10 4.21 -32.05 20.48
C ILE A 10 3.45 -31.14 21.45
N ALA A 11 2.93 -31.68 22.55
CA ALA A 11 2.23 -30.89 23.57
C ALA A 11 3.15 -29.85 24.21
N ALA A 12 4.41 -30.20 24.50
CA ALA A 12 5.40 -29.28 25.02
C ALA A 12 5.78 -28.17 24.01
N MET A 13 5.87 -28.49 22.71
CA MET A 13 6.09 -27.46 21.68
C MET A 13 4.90 -26.53 21.51
N LEU A 14 3.66 -27.06 21.55
CA LEU A 14 2.46 -26.22 21.45
C LEU A 14 2.31 -25.29 22.67
N ALA A 15 2.68 -25.76 23.86
CA ALA A 15 2.67 -24.96 25.09
C ALA A 15 3.74 -23.84 25.09
N LEU A 16 4.75 -23.92 24.22
CA LEU A 16 5.81 -22.93 24.10
C LEU A 16 5.55 -21.86 23.04
N VAL A 17 4.39 -21.90 22.34
CA VAL A 17 3.99 -20.83 21.42
C VAL A 17 3.51 -19.65 22.28
N PRO A 18 4.29 -18.55 22.42
CA PRO A 18 3.80 -17.40 23.16
C PRO A 18 2.57 -16.84 22.45
N ALA A 19 1.50 -16.61 23.20
CA ALA A 19 0.35 -15.85 22.74
C ALA A 19 0.76 -14.38 22.57
N THR A 20 1.56 -14.09 21.54
CA THR A 20 1.93 -12.74 21.17
C THR A 20 0.68 -12.05 20.64
N THR A 21 0.15 -11.10 21.39
CA THR A 21 -0.89 -10.18 20.90
C THR A 21 -0.31 -9.46 19.69
N ALA A 22 -0.84 -9.73 18.50
CA ALA A 22 -0.48 -9.00 17.31
C ALA A 22 -0.92 -7.54 17.50
N LEU A 23 0.05 -6.63 17.62
CA LEU A 23 -0.18 -5.18 17.64
C LEU A 23 -0.52 -4.70 16.22
N ALA A 24 -1.67 -5.12 15.72
CA ALA A 24 -2.24 -4.53 14.53
C ALA A 24 -2.73 -3.12 14.89
N HIS A 25 -2.23 -2.10 14.20
CA HIS A 25 -2.75 -0.74 14.35
C HIS A 25 -4.07 -0.67 13.58
N GLY A 26 -5.14 -0.20 14.24
CA GLY A 26 -6.39 0.12 13.56
C GLY A 26 -6.21 1.33 12.65
N VAL A 27 -6.91 1.36 11.53
CA VAL A 27 -6.98 2.53 10.63
C VAL A 27 -8.33 3.20 10.85
N ARG A 28 -8.33 4.49 11.20
CA ARG A 28 -9.53 5.32 11.21
C ARG A 28 -9.60 6.10 9.90
N THR A 29 -10.74 6.07 9.25
CA THR A 29 -11.00 6.79 8.00
C THR A 29 -11.99 7.92 8.24
N GLU A 30 -11.74 9.05 7.59
CA GLU A 30 -12.66 10.17 7.48
C GLU A 30 -12.60 10.66 6.05
N VAL A 31 -13.76 10.95 5.46
CA VAL A 31 -13.87 11.42 4.08
C VAL A 31 -14.49 12.80 4.11
N ALA A 32 -13.78 13.75 3.49
CA ALA A 32 -14.19 15.13 3.35
C ALA A 32 -14.39 15.49 1.87
N VAL A 33 -15.44 16.27 1.55
CA VAL A 33 -15.77 16.72 0.19
C VAL A 33 -15.84 18.24 0.16
N GLY A 34 -14.75 18.91 -0.21
CA GLY A 34 -14.64 20.36 -0.09
C GLY A 34 -14.00 21.05 -1.29
N ALA A 35 -13.86 22.37 -1.17
CA ALA A 35 -13.11 23.17 -2.12
C ALA A 35 -11.62 22.79 -2.07
N MET A 36 -11.00 22.61 -3.23
CA MET A 36 -9.61 22.19 -3.38
C MET A 36 -8.92 23.02 -4.47
N THR A 37 -7.59 23.15 -4.38
CA THR A 37 -6.81 23.80 -5.42
C THR A 37 -6.43 22.77 -6.48
N VAL A 38 -6.68 23.11 -7.75
CA VAL A 38 -6.36 22.26 -8.90
C VAL A 38 -5.47 23.03 -9.86
N ALA A 39 -4.30 22.48 -10.17
CA ALA A 39 -3.42 22.96 -11.23
C ALA A 39 -3.32 21.90 -12.33
N THR A 40 -3.67 22.27 -13.55
CA THR A 40 -3.63 21.39 -14.72
C THR A 40 -2.42 21.70 -15.58
N PHE A 41 -1.65 20.67 -15.94
CA PHE A 41 -0.45 20.78 -16.74
C PHE A 41 -0.61 19.99 -18.04
N THR A 42 -0.39 20.67 -19.16
CA THR A 42 -0.46 20.10 -20.50
C THR A 42 0.82 20.42 -21.28
N HIS A 43 1.19 19.54 -22.20
CA HIS A 43 2.20 19.83 -23.22
C HIS A 43 1.69 20.90 -24.19
N GLU A 44 2.57 21.45 -25.02
CA GLU A 44 2.21 22.48 -26.02
C GLU A 44 1.20 21.97 -27.06
N ASP A 45 1.19 20.66 -27.33
CA ASP A 45 0.22 20.01 -28.21
C ASP A 45 -1.15 19.77 -27.54
N GLY A 46 -1.31 20.16 -26.28
CA GLY A 46 -2.53 20.01 -25.49
C GLY A 46 -2.69 18.66 -24.81
N SER A 47 -1.77 17.70 -25.01
CA SER A 47 -1.81 16.42 -24.30
C SER A 47 -1.53 16.61 -22.79
N PRO A 48 -2.18 15.83 -21.90
CA PRO A 48 -1.98 15.97 -20.47
C PRO A 48 -0.59 15.49 -20.06
N MET A 49 0.07 16.22 -19.16
CA MET A 49 1.30 15.78 -18.52
C MET A 49 0.97 14.71 -17.46
N ALA A 50 0.53 13.52 -17.87
CA ALA A 50 0.06 12.46 -16.98
C ALA A 50 1.21 11.69 -16.29
N GLY A 51 1.07 11.38 -15.00
CA GLY A 51 2.04 10.58 -14.25
C GLY A 51 3.39 11.26 -14.00
N VAL A 52 3.49 12.57 -14.22
CA VAL A 52 4.75 13.34 -14.08
C VAL A 52 4.96 13.72 -12.61
N PRO A 53 6.19 13.57 -12.06
CA PRO A 53 6.50 13.96 -10.70
C PRO A 53 6.19 15.44 -10.42
N PHE A 54 5.61 15.72 -9.25
CA PHE A 54 5.35 17.06 -8.78
C PHE A 54 5.81 17.31 -7.35
N THR A 55 5.97 18.58 -7.00
CA THR A 55 6.18 19.08 -5.64
C THR A 55 5.36 20.34 -5.41
N VAL A 56 4.59 20.36 -4.33
CA VAL A 56 3.90 21.55 -3.82
C VAL A 56 4.70 22.09 -2.64
N THR A 57 4.97 23.39 -2.64
CA THR A 57 5.72 24.09 -1.58
C THR A 57 4.84 25.17 -0.95
N THR A 58 4.88 25.26 0.38
CA THR A 58 4.07 26.21 1.14
C THR A 58 4.53 27.66 0.92
N PRO A 59 3.67 28.65 1.23
CA PRO A 59 4.07 30.06 1.17
C PRO A 59 5.22 30.46 2.08
N LEU A 60 5.51 29.69 3.14
CA LEU A 60 6.46 30.08 4.19
C LEU A 60 7.87 29.52 4.01
N GLY A 61 8.13 28.63 3.06
CA GLY A 61 9.42 27.96 3.07
C GLY A 61 9.75 27.11 1.86
N THR A 62 10.81 26.33 2.03
CA THR A 62 11.42 25.48 1.00
C THR A 62 11.01 24.01 1.13
N GLU A 63 10.30 23.64 2.19
CA GLU A 63 9.86 22.26 2.42
C GLU A 63 8.68 21.89 1.51
N ALA A 64 8.70 20.64 1.04
CA ALA A 64 7.59 20.08 0.28
C ALA A 64 6.39 19.83 1.20
N PHE A 65 5.27 20.47 0.89
CA PHE A 65 3.98 20.18 1.51
C PHE A 65 3.40 18.86 1.00
N LEU A 66 3.50 18.63 -0.31
CA LEU A 66 3.01 17.44 -0.98
C LEU A 66 3.92 17.09 -2.16
N THR A 67 4.20 15.81 -2.32
CA THR A 67 4.86 15.26 -3.51
C THR A 67 4.05 14.09 -4.05
N GLY A 68 4.19 13.82 -5.34
CA GLY A 68 3.48 12.74 -6.00
C GLY A 68 3.65 12.78 -7.51
N ASN A 69 2.70 12.20 -8.22
CA ASN A 69 2.61 12.23 -9.67
C ASN A 69 1.28 12.86 -10.07
N THR A 70 1.28 13.62 -11.16
CA THR A 70 0.05 14.15 -11.75
C THR A 70 -0.89 13.02 -12.14
N ASP A 71 -2.21 13.26 -12.07
CA ASP A 71 -3.18 12.25 -12.47
C ASP A 71 -3.23 12.06 -14.00
N VAL A 72 -4.12 11.17 -14.46
CA VAL A 72 -4.29 10.86 -15.90
C VAL A 72 -4.69 12.07 -16.76
N HIS A 73 -5.19 13.14 -16.14
CA HIS A 73 -5.56 14.39 -16.80
C HIS A 73 -4.50 15.49 -16.59
N GLY A 74 -3.32 15.15 -16.09
CA GLY A 74 -2.24 16.12 -15.84
C GLY A 74 -2.49 17.04 -14.65
N ARG A 75 -3.33 16.65 -13.69
CA ARG A 75 -3.74 17.51 -12.57
C ARG A 75 -2.90 17.25 -11.33
N VAL A 76 -2.57 18.33 -10.63
CA VAL A 76 -2.15 18.34 -9.22
C VAL A 76 -3.30 18.88 -8.39
N VAL A 77 -3.73 18.12 -7.39
CA VAL A 77 -4.83 18.49 -6.49
C VAL A 77 -4.32 18.51 -5.06
N PHE A 78 -4.50 19.62 -4.36
CA PHE A 78 -4.11 19.72 -2.96
C PHE A 78 -5.04 20.66 -2.19
N LEU A 79 -5.06 20.49 -0.86
CA LEU A 79 -5.82 21.31 0.06
C LEU A 79 -4.85 22.24 0.80
N PRO A 80 -4.81 23.55 0.45
CA PRO A 80 -3.93 24.48 1.15
C PRO A 80 -4.39 24.63 2.61
N ASP A 81 -3.43 24.67 3.54
CA ASP A 81 -3.68 24.84 4.97
C ASP A 81 -3.55 26.30 5.44
N ARG A 82 -3.14 27.21 4.54
CA ARG A 82 -2.92 28.63 4.81
C ARG A 82 -3.00 29.47 3.54
N ALA A 83 -3.33 30.74 3.74
CA ALA A 83 -3.29 31.74 2.69
C ALA A 83 -1.84 32.07 2.27
N GLY A 84 -1.69 32.58 1.05
CA GLY A 84 -0.41 33.03 0.48
C GLY A 84 -0.06 32.39 -0.86
N ALA A 85 1.17 32.63 -1.31
CA ALA A 85 1.67 32.18 -2.60
C ALA A 85 2.22 30.74 -2.53
N TRP A 86 1.45 29.79 -3.03
CA TRP A 86 1.83 28.38 -3.13
C TRP A 86 2.58 28.12 -4.43
N LYS A 87 3.65 27.33 -4.39
CA LYS A 87 4.41 26.95 -5.60
C LYS A 87 4.14 25.51 -5.94
N VAL A 88 3.77 25.24 -7.18
CA VAL A 88 3.63 23.88 -7.72
C VAL A 88 4.63 23.71 -8.84
N ARG A 89 5.54 22.75 -8.68
CA ARG A 89 6.52 22.35 -9.70
C ARG A 89 6.17 20.97 -10.22
N VAL A 90 6.05 20.83 -11.53
CA VAL A 90 5.94 19.54 -12.23
C VAL A 90 7.20 19.39 -13.09
N ALA A 91 7.93 18.29 -12.98
CA ALA A 91 9.12 18.05 -13.78
C ALA A 91 9.33 16.56 -14.09
N GLY A 92 9.51 16.23 -15.36
CA GLY A 92 9.89 14.91 -15.85
C GLY A 92 11.34 14.55 -15.52
N ALA A 93 11.70 13.28 -15.74
CA ALA A 93 13.07 12.80 -15.52
C ALA A 93 14.10 13.44 -16.47
N ASP A 94 13.63 13.97 -17.60
CA ASP A 94 14.39 14.73 -18.59
C ASP A 94 14.58 16.21 -18.20
N GLY A 95 13.97 16.65 -17.08
CA GLY A 95 14.05 18.01 -16.58
C GLY A 95 13.04 18.98 -17.22
N HIS A 96 12.27 18.56 -18.21
CA HIS A 96 11.19 19.39 -18.76
C HIS A 96 10.05 19.47 -17.75
N GLY A 97 9.46 20.66 -17.63
CA GLY A 97 8.48 20.91 -16.59
C GLY A 97 8.04 22.35 -16.51
N ALA A 98 7.16 22.63 -15.56
CA ALA A 98 6.63 23.95 -15.29
C ALA A 98 6.61 24.23 -13.78
N VAL A 99 6.70 25.51 -13.44
CA VAL A 99 6.48 26.02 -12.09
C VAL A 99 5.38 27.06 -12.16
N VAL A 100 4.31 26.87 -11.38
CA VAL A 100 3.22 27.85 -11.24
C VAL A 100 3.16 28.32 -9.80
N THR A 101 2.85 29.61 -9.63
CA THR A 101 2.52 30.20 -8.33
C THR A 101 1.02 30.40 -8.26
N ILE A 102 0.39 29.95 -7.17
CA ILE A 102 -1.05 30.02 -6.93
C ILE A 102 -1.25 30.84 -5.66
N ASP A 103 -1.92 31.98 -5.79
CA ASP A 103 -2.28 32.80 -4.65
C ASP A 103 -3.58 32.28 -4.04
N VAL A 104 -3.51 31.87 -2.78
CA VAL A 104 -4.65 31.34 -2.03
C VAL A 104 -5.07 32.37 -0.98
N ASP A 105 -6.33 32.79 -1.04
CA ASP A 105 -6.91 33.72 -0.06
C ASP A 105 -7.46 33.00 1.18
N SER A 106 -7.58 33.73 2.30
CA SER A 106 -8.10 33.20 3.57
C SER A 106 -9.53 32.66 3.48
N THR A 107 -10.36 33.22 2.59
CA THR A 107 -11.72 32.74 2.32
C THR A 107 -11.72 31.33 1.74
N ALA A 108 -10.74 31.00 0.88
CA ALA A 108 -10.61 29.66 0.28
C ALA A 108 -10.24 28.60 1.32
N ILE A 109 -9.42 28.97 2.32
CA ILE A 109 -9.06 28.09 3.44
C ILE A 109 -10.27 27.76 4.32
N SER A 110 -11.15 28.74 4.55
CA SER A 110 -12.33 28.54 5.39
C SER A 110 -13.38 27.59 4.78
N MET A 111 -13.48 27.50 3.45
CA MET A 111 -14.43 26.61 2.78
C MET A 111 -13.92 25.17 2.69
N ALA A 112 -12.60 24.97 2.62
CA ALA A 112 -11.96 23.66 2.65
C ALA A 112 -12.24 22.87 3.96
N SER A 113 -12.47 23.58 5.07
CA SER A 113 -12.62 22.99 6.40
C SER A 113 -14.06 22.56 6.77
N GLN A 114 -15.08 22.82 5.92
CA GLN A 114 -16.50 22.69 6.32
C GLN A 114 -17.20 21.40 5.89
N SER A 115 -16.54 20.48 5.20
CA SER A 115 -17.23 19.32 4.65
C SER A 115 -16.55 18.01 5.04
N ALA A 116 -16.88 17.50 6.21
CA ALA A 116 -16.70 16.09 6.52
C ALA A 116 -18.02 15.54 7.06
N THR A 117 -18.75 14.80 6.22
CA THR A 117 -19.75 13.86 6.69
C THR A 117 -19.03 12.53 6.93
N VAL A 118 -18.88 12.16 8.20
CA VAL A 118 -18.32 10.88 8.61
C VAL A 118 -19.23 9.77 8.07
N TYR A 119 -18.72 8.99 7.12
CA TYR A 119 -19.30 7.69 6.80
C TYR A 119 -18.76 6.69 7.82
N GLU A 120 -19.63 6.22 8.70
CA GLU A 120 -19.30 5.15 9.64
C GLU A 120 -19.08 3.86 8.84
N HIS A 121 -17.89 3.28 8.97
CA HIS A 121 -17.50 2.07 8.26
C HIS A 121 -18.17 0.88 8.93
N GLU A 122 -19.32 0.46 8.40
CA GLU A 122 -19.98 -0.78 8.83
C GLU A 122 -19.10 -1.96 8.38
N HIS A 123 -18.46 -2.62 9.35
CA HIS A 123 -17.82 -3.90 9.10
C HIS A 123 -18.91 -4.92 8.81
N SER A 124 -19.19 -5.12 7.52
CA SER A 124 -19.97 -6.27 7.04
C SER A 124 -19.21 -7.53 7.46
N GLN A 125 -19.65 -8.12 8.57
CA GLN A 125 -19.25 -9.45 8.99
C GLN A 125 -19.77 -10.40 7.90
N VAL A 126 -18.88 -10.80 7.00
CA VAL A 126 -19.19 -11.82 6.00
C VAL A 126 -19.27 -13.14 6.77
N ASP A 127 -20.48 -13.52 7.16
CA ASP A 127 -20.77 -14.89 7.59
C ASP A 127 -20.54 -15.80 6.38
N GLU A 128 -19.43 -16.54 6.42
CA GLU A 128 -19.09 -17.63 5.49
C GLU A 128 -20.25 -18.66 5.42
N PRO A 129 -20.93 -18.83 4.28
CA PRO A 129 -21.77 -20.00 4.08
C PRO A 129 -20.87 -21.18 3.72
N THR A 130 -20.63 -22.05 4.70
CA THR A 130 -20.09 -23.39 4.46
C THR A 130 -21.13 -24.22 3.73
N ALA A 131 -21.18 -24.13 2.40
CA ALA A 131 -21.97 -25.02 1.57
C ALA A 131 -21.15 -25.45 0.35
N ALA A 132 -20.67 -26.69 0.44
CA ALA A 132 -20.17 -27.44 -0.69
C ALA A 132 -21.17 -27.37 -1.87
N HIS A 133 -20.68 -26.99 -3.04
CA HIS A 133 -21.33 -27.25 -4.32
C HIS A 133 -20.28 -27.70 -5.32
N ASP A 134 -20.06 -29.01 -5.34
CA ASP A 134 -19.77 -29.71 -6.58
C ASP A 134 -21.02 -29.62 -7.46
N HIS A 135 -20.88 -29.19 -8.70
CA HIS A 135 -21.42 -29.90 -9.86
C HIS A 135 -20.94 -29.25 -11.16
N ALA A 136 -20.20 -30.05 -11.92
CA ALA A 136 -19.79 -29.82 -13.28
C ALA A 136 -21.00 -29.66 -14.21
N HIS A 137 -20.88 -28.78 -15.20
CA HIS A 137 -21.52 -28.97 -16.50
C HIS A 137 -20.59 -28.53 -17.63
N ASP A 138 -20.16 -29.55 -18.36
CA ASP A 138 -19.62 -29.54 -19.71
C ASP A 138 -20.72 -29.15 -20.69
N HIS A 139 -20.47 -28.17 -21.58
CA HIS A 139 -21.07 -28.12 -22.91
C HIS A 139 -20.16 -27.33 -23.86
N ALA A 140 -19.54 -28.06 -24.76
CA ALA A 140 -18.96 -27.58 -26.00
C ALA A 140 -19.98 -26.86 -26.88
N VAL A 141 -19.64 -25.65 -27.35
CA VAL A 141 -20.20 -25.07 -28.57
C VAL A 141 -19.06 -24.43 -29.35
N ALA A 142 -18.80 -24.99 -30.53
CA ALA A 142 -17.98 -24.41 -31.57
C ALA A 142 -18.67 -23.18 -32.16
N GLY A 143 -17.93 -22.08 -32.27
CA GLY A 143 -18.35 -20.85 -32.93
C GLY A 143 -17.13 -20.03 -33.27
N GLU A 144 -16.61 -20.24 -34.48
CA GLU A 144 -15.62 -19.39 -35.15
C GLU A 144 -16.10 -17.93 -35.17
N HIS A 145 -15.27 -17.04 -34.62
CA HIS A 145 -15.37 -15.61 -34.86
C HIS A 145 -13.96 -15.06 -35.04
N ASP A 146 -13.55 -14.95 -36.30
CA ASP A 146 -12.32 -14.25 -36.70
C ASP A 146 -12.54 -12.74 -36.51
N HIS A 147 -11.85 -12.19 -35.52
CA HIS A 147 -11.61 -10.76 -35.42
C HIS A 147 -10.11 -10.51 -35.46
N ASP A 148 -9.66 -10.05 -36.62
CA ASP A 148 -8.39 -9.36 -36.79
C ASP A 148 -8.39 -8.10 -35.89
N HIS A 149 -7.69 -8.20 -34.76
CA HIS A 149 -7.30 -7.04 -33.96
C HIS A 149 -5.78 -6.99 -33.83
N GLU A 150 -5.27 -5.97 -34.53
CA GLU A 150 -4.01 -5.23 -34.42
C GLU A 150 -3.04 -5.62 -33.29
N PRO A 151 -1.73 -5.79 -33.59
CA PRO A 151 -0.73 -6.16 -32.59
C PRO A 151 -0.51 -5.04 -31.57
N ALA A 152 -0.55 -5.46 -30.31
CA ALA A 152 -0.29 -4.68 -29.10
C ALA A 152 0.94 -3.75 -29.21
N ALA A 153 0.70 -2.46 -29.04
CA ALA A 153 1.75 -1.50 -28.69
C ALA A 153 2.12 -1.68 -27.21
N ASP A 154 3.36 -2.11 -26.99
CA ASP A 154 4.20 -2.01 -25.80
C ASP A 154 3.49 -1.72 -24.47
N ALA A 155 3.22 -2.80 -23.73
CA ALA A 155 3.07 -2.72 -22.28
C ALA A 155 4.35 -2.12 -21.67
N PRO A 156 4.28 -1.07 -20.84
CA PRO A 156 5.46 -0.53 -20.18
C PRO A 156 6.05 -1.60 -19.25
N ALA A 157 7.37 -1.79 -19.38
CA ALA A 157 8.14 -2.75 -18.59
C ALA A 157 7.87 -2.56 -17.08
N PRO A 158 7.81 -3.66 -16.30
CA PRO A 158 7.59 -3.57 -14.86
C PRO A 158 8.69 -2.75 -14.22
N VAL A 159 8.30 -1.66 -13.54
CA VAL A 159 9.19 -0.85 -12.71
C VAL A 159 9.77 -1.76 -11.64
N LYS A 160 11.10 -1.93 -11.65
CA LYS A 160 11.82 -2.68 -10.62
C LYS A 160 11.59 -1.98 -9.28
N ALA A 161 10.74 -2.58 -8.44
CA ALA A 161 10.60 -2.20 -7.05
C ALA A 161 11.99 -2.22 -6.38
N GLY A 162 12.42 -1.08 -5.87
CA GLY A 162 13.63 -0.97 -5.07
C GLY A 162 13.58 -1.98 -3.92
N ALA A 163 14.57 -2.86 -3.87
CA ALA A 163 14.69 -3.85 -2.81
C ALA A 163 15.03 -3.15 -1.49
N ASN A 164 14.01 -2.89 -0.68
CA ASN A 164 14.16 -2.34 0.66
C ASN A 164 14.76 -3.42 1.56
N LYS A 165 16.10 -3.43 1.69
CA LYS A 165 16.83 -4.32 2.58
C LYS A 165 16.58 -3.92 4.04
N ARG A 166 15.49 -4.41 4.63
CA ARG A 166 15.23 -4.35 6.08
C ARG A 166 14.89 -5.75 6.62
N MET A 167 15.88 -6.64 6.62
CA MET A 167 15.82 -7.91 7.36
C MET A 167 17.13 -8.11 8.10
N GLY A 168 17.13 -7.74 9.38
CA GLY A 168 18.28 -7.91 10.28
C GLY A 168 17.88 -8.06 11.75
N GLY A 169 16.65 -8.51 12.04
CA GLY A 169 16.14 -8.58 13.42
C GLY A 169 15.60 -9.95 13.87
N VAL A 170 15.00 -10.74 12.98
CA VAL A 170 14.25 -11.94 13.41
C VAL A 170 15.10 -13.23 13.43
N ALA A 171 16.17 -13.30 12.63
CA ALA A 171 16.99 -14.50 12.50
C ALA A 171 17.85 -14.81 13.76
N ALA A 172 18.14 -13.81 14.60
CA ALA A 172 18.96 -14.01 15.80
C ALA A 172 18.21 -14.76 16.92
N GLY A 173 16.89 -14.59 17.02
CA GLY A 173 16.10 -15.20 18.11
C GLY A 173 15.91 -16.72 17.96
N VAL A 174 15.66 -17.19 16.74
CA VAL A 174 15.39 -18.62 16.48
C VAL A 174 16.66 -19.47 16.63
N GLY A 175 17.82 -18.94 16.22
CA GLY A 175 19.10 -19.66 16.32
C GLY A 175 19.51 -20.00 17.75
N VAL A 176 19.27 -19.08 18.70
CA VAL A 176 19.58 -19.32 20.12
C VAL A 176 18.72 -20.44 20.69
N LEU A 177 17.44 -20.49 20.32
CA LEU A 177 16.49 -21.47 20.84
C LEU A 177 16.83 -22.89 20.36
N VAL A 178 17.23 -23.06 19.09
CA VAL A 178 17.68 -24.36 18.55
C VAL A 178 18.96 -24.85 19.24
N VAL A 179 19.92 -23.96 19.52
CA VAL A 179 21.18 -24.33 20.20
C VAL A 179 20.94 -24.75 21.65
N VAL A 180 20.12 -24.00 22.39
CA VAL A 180 19.79 -24.31 23.79
C VAL A 180 19.05 -25.64 23.89
N PHE A 181 18.03 -25.86 23.06
CA PHE A 181 17.30 -27.13 23.04
C PHE A 181 18.16 -28.32 22.59
N GLY A 182 19.06 -28.10 21.61
CA GLY A 182 20.03 -29.10 21.17
C GLY A 182 20.98 -29.53 22.30
N LEU A 183 21.49 -28.59 23.08
CA LEU A 183 22.38 -28.87 24.22
C LEU A 183 21.67 -29.61 25.35
N VAL A 184 20.44 -29.19 25.69
CA VAL A 184 19.61 -29.89 26.70
C VAL A 184 19.33 -31.32 26.26
N PHE A 185 19.01 -31.56 24.99
CA PHE A 185 18.77 -32.90 24.45
C PHE A 185 20.02 -33.79 24.54
N ILE A 186 21.20 -33.26 24.20
CA ILE A 186 22.48 -33.99 24.31
C ILE A 186 22.79 -34.34 25.77
N MET A 187 22.56 -33.42 26.71
CA MET A 187 22.78 -33.66 28.15
C MET A 187 21.85 -34.75 28.69
N LEU A 188 20.58 -34.75 28.30
CA LEU A 188 19.62 -35.76 28.73
C LEU A 188 19.95 -37.15 28.18
N ARG A 189 20.44 -37.23 26.93
CA ARG A 189 20.87 -38.49 26.32
C ARG A 189 22.10 -39.11 27.01
N ARG A 190 23.01 -38.27 27.53
CA ARG A 190 24.21 -38.72 28.25
C ARG A 190 23.93 -39.26 29.66
N ARG A 191 22.78 -38.93 30.25
CA ARG A 191 22.40 -39.36 31.61
C ARG A 191 21.58 -40.65 31.63
N ALA A 192 21.12 -41.10 30.45
CA ALA A 192 20.24 -42.25 30.27
C ALA A 192 20.94 -43.50 29.70
N GLY A 193 22.27 -43.45 29.53
CA GLY A 193 23.12 -44.59 29.21
C GLY A 193 24.27 -44.66 30.21
#